data_AF-A0A328D8T6-F1
#
_entry.id   AF-A0A328D8T6-F1
#
_cell.length_a   1.000
_cell.length_b   1.000
_cell.length_c   1.000
_cell.angle_alpha   90.00
_cell.angle_beta   90.00
_cell.angle_gamma   90.00
#
_symmetry.space_group_name_H-M   'P 1'
#
loop_
_entity.id
_entity.type
_entity.pdbx_description
1 polymer ?
#
loop_
_entity_poly.entity_id
_entity_poly.type
_entity_poly.pdbx_seq_one_letter_code
_entity_poly.pdbx_strand_id
1 'polypeptide(L)'
;MEMEAANLPGKTYLIHAAAATPPKVPSGDGPYVRAKHAQLVEKDLEGAIVWFRKAIEGGERVGSALKDMAVVLKQLDRCQEAIEAIKSFRLLCPAQSQDSFDNVLLDLYKKCGKVDEQIALLKLKLRKIYQGKVFNGKPTKTARSHGKKFQVSVTQESARLLGSLGWAYMLKQEYRTAEVVYRKAQIIDADCNKACNLVQCLIKQSRYEEARFFLEEIWKGRYPGSDDPKTITRMAELLSDLDSVQKKPTTCGPLQSLPRLDDEDDSFSGLDGLMCEFGPPRSRRLPVFEEITPIRDQMAC
;
A
#
# COMPACT_ATOMS: atom_id res chain seq x y z
N MET A 1 -15.26 -45.07 57.66
CA MET A 1 -14.60 -46.38 57.54
C MET A 1 -14.58 -46.70 56.05
N GLU A 2 -13.38 -46.57 55.50
CA GLU A 2 -12.89 -46.98 54.17
C GLU A 2 -13.61 -46.48 52.92
N MET A 3 -13.00 -45.43 52.35
CA MET A 3 -13.05 -45.05 50.94
C MET A 3 -12.24 -46.05 50.12
N GLU A 4 -12.85 -46.66 49.10
CA GLU A 4 -12.12 -47.43 48.10
C GLU A 4 -11.87 -46.56 46.87
N ALA A 5 -10.61 -46.17 46.69
CA ALA A 5 -10.12 -45.34 45.61
C ALA A 5 -9.93 -46.17 44.33
N ALA A 6 -10.73 -45.89 43.30
CA ALA A 6 -10.52 -46.45 41.97
C ALA A 6 -9.28 -45.81 41.31
N ASN A 7 -8.24 -46.63 41.18
CA ASN A 7 -6.95 -46.34 40.59
C ASN A 7 -7.07 -46.20 39.06
N LEU A 8 -7.08 -44.96 38.56
CA LEU A 8 -6.99 -44.66 37.13
C LEU A 8 -5.51 -44.60 36.70
N PRO A 9 -5.07 -45.32 35.66
CA PRO A 9 -3.68 -45.30 35.23
C PRO A 9 -3.32 -43.92 34.67
N GLY A 10 -2.27 -43.34 35.25
CA GLY A 10 -1.72 -42.04 34.88
C GLY A 10 -1.36 -41.98 33.39
N LYS A 11 -2.09 -41.15 32.64
CA LYS A 11 -1.63 -40.66 31.35
C LYS A 11 -0.56 -39.60 31.62
N THR A 12 0.69 -40.03 31.65
CA THR A 12 1.84 -39.14 31.47
C THR A 12 1.68 -38.49 30.10
N TYR A 13 1.21 -37.25 30.08
CA TYR A 13 1.30 -36.40 28.88
C TYR A 13 2.78 -36.11 28.65
N LEU A 14 3.45 -37.00 27.92
CA LEU A 14 4.68 -36.65 27.22
C LEU A 14 4.30 -35.54 26.24
N ILE A 15 4.59 -34.31 26.65
CA ILE A 15 4.68 -33.16 25.77
C ILE A 15 5.78 -33.50 24.79
N HIS A 16 5.41 -34.12 23.67
CA HIS A 16 6.28 -34.20 22.51
C HIS A 16 6.47 -32.75 22.06
N ALA A 17 7.54 -32.12 22.54
CA ALA A 17 8.08 -30.94 21.90
C ALA A 17 8.28 -31.34 20.44
N ALA A 18 7.42 -30.82 19.56
CA ALA A 18 7.60 -30.98 18.13
C ALA A 18 9.00 -30.47 17.82
N ALA A 19 9.92 -31.40 17.51
CA ALA A 19 11.27 -31.06 17.11
C ALA A 19 11.13 -30.16 15.89
N ALA A 20 11.36 -28.86 16.08
CA ALA A 20 11.33 -27.89 15.01
C ALA A 20 12.34 -28.37 13.97
N THR A 21 11.86 -28.65 12.75
CA THR A 21 12.75 -29.01 11.65
C THR A 21 13.86 -27.99 11.56
N PRO A 22 15.14 -28.40 11.58
CA PRO A 22 16.24 -27.46 11.60
C PRO A 22 16.14 -26.51 10.40
N PRO A 23 16.42 -25.21 10.60
CA PRO A 23 16.29 -24.23 9.54
C PRO A 23 17.14 -24.66 8.35
N LYS A 24 16.57 -24.57 7.14
CA LYS A 24 17.24 -24.98 5.91
C LYS A 24 18.36 -23.99 5.58
N VAL A 25 19.57 -24.28 6.07
CA VAL A 25 20.78 -23.50 5.77
C VAL A 25 21.39 -23.99 4.45
N PRO A 26 21.88 -23.09 3.57
CA PRO A 26 22.62 -23.49 2.38
C PRO A 26 23.86 -24.34 2.73
N SER A 27 24.25 -25.28 1.88
CA SER A 27 25.49 -26.06 2.06
C SER A 27 26.72 -25.28 1.58
N GLY A 28 27.85 -25.43 2.27
CA GLY A 28 29.15 -24.82 1.93
C GLY A 28 29.77 -24.05 3.10
N ASP A 29 30.89 -23.38 2.85
CA ASP A 29 31.64 -22.62 3.88
C ASP A 29 31.96 -21.16 3.47
N GLY A 30 31.27 -20.66 2.44
CA GLY A 30 31.42 -19.26 1.99
C GLY A 30 30.88 -18.24 2.99
N PRO A 31 31.36 -16.98 2.97
CA PRO A 31 30.84 -15.89 3.82
C PRO A 31 29.30 -15.80 3.88
N TYR A 32 28.60 -15.98 2.75
CA TYR A 32 27.13 -15.96 2.74
C TYR A 32 26.53 -17.13 3.53
N VAL A 33 27.13 -18.33 3.44
CA VAL A 33 26.65 -19.51 4.16
C VAL A 33 26.86 -19.32 5.67
N ARG A 34 28.03 -18.81 6.07
CA ARG A 34 28.32 -18.46 7.46
C ARG A 34 27.34 -17.40 7.99
N ALA A 35 26.95 -16.42 7.18
CA ALA A 35 25.93 -15.44 7.54
C ALA A 35 24.56 -16.10 7.80
N LYS A 36 24.13 -17.04 6.95
CA LYS A 36 22.87 -17.78 7.15
C LYS A 36 22.91 -18.69 8.37
N HIS A 37 24.06 -19.30 8.64
CA HIS A 37 24.27 -20.11 9.83
C HIS A 37 24.16 -19.27 11.10
N ALA A 38 24.89 -18.15 11.17
CA ALA A 38 24.81 -17.18 12.26
C ALA A 38 23.36 -16.70 12.48
N GLN A 39 22.68 -16.30 11.40
CA GLN A 39 21.30 -15.79 11.46
C GLN A 39 20.30 -16.85 11.96
N LEU A 40 20.34 -18.07 11.42
CA LEU A 40 19.25 -19.03 11.58
C LEU A 40 19.51 -20.09 12.65
N VAL A 41 20.77 -20.48 12.85
CA VAL A 41 21.18 -21.53 13.79
C VAL A 41 21.64 -20.92 15.10
N GLU A 42 22.68 -20.07 15.04
CA GLU A 42 23.29 -19.46 16.24
C GLU A 42 22.42 -18.34 16.82
N LYS A 43 21.48 -17.80 16.00
CA LYS A 43 20.66 -16.61 16.33
C LYS A 43 21.50 -15.36 16.63
N ASP A 44 22.73 -15.33 16.15
CA ASP A 44 23.61 -14.16 16.22
C ASP A 44 23.35 -13.25 15.01
N LEU A 45 22.42 -12.30 15.20
CA LEU A 45 22.03 -11.35 14.16
C LEU A 45 23.16 -10.34 13.85
N GLU A 46 23.96 -9.96 14.84
CA GLU A 46 25.08 -9.03 14.66
C GLU A 46 26.22 -9.70 13.90
N GLY A 47 26.59 -10.92 14.28
CA GLY A 47 27.54 -11.73 13.53
C GLY A 47 27.07 -12.03 12.11
N ALA A 48 25.77 -12.27 11.91
CA ALA A 48 25.19 -12.45 10.59
C ALA A 48 25.39 -11.21 9.71
N ILE A 49 25.20 -9.99 10.24
CA ILE A 49 25.44 -8.74 9.49
C ILE A 49 26.91 -8.64 9.05
N VAL A 50 27.85 -8.96 9.94
CA VAL A 50 29.29 -8.96 9.62
C VAL A 50 29.60 -9.93 8.47
N TRP A 51 29.04 -11.14 8.52
CA TRP A 51 29.24 -12.13 7.47
C TRP A 51 28.56 -11.76 6.14
N PHE A 52 27.36 -11.16 6.17
CA PHE A 52 26.72 -10.66 4.96
C PHE A 52 27.53 -9.54 4.32
N ARG A 53 28.11 -8.63 5.11
CA ARG A 53 29.00 -7.58 4.62
C ARG A 53 30.23 -8.18 3.93
N LYS A 54 30.88 -9.16 4.55
CA LYS A 54 31.99 -9.91 3.93
C LYS A 54 31.60 -10.57 2.62
N ALA A 55 30.39 -11.13 2.53
CA ALA A 55 29.89 -11.71 1.29
C ALA A 55 29.71 -10.65 0.18
N ILE A 56 29.17 -9.47 0.52
CA ILE A 56 29.01 -8.35 -0.42
C ILE A 56 30.37 -7.84 -0.91
N GLU A 57 31.30 -7.59 0.00
CA GLU A 57 32.65 -7.10 -0.31
C GLU A 57 33.46 -8.11 -1.13
N GLY A 58 33.30 -9.40 -0.83
CA GLY A 58 33.91 -10.50 -1.58
C GLY A 58 33.18 -10.87 -2.89
N GLY A 59 32.11 -10.17 -3.25
CA GLY A 59 31.35 -10.46 -4.48
C GLY A 59 30.51 -11.75 -4.44
N GLU A 60 30.41 -12.43 -3.29
CA GLU A 60 29.65 -13.67 -3.15
C GLU A 60 28.16 -13.37 -3.01
N ARG A 61 27.36 -13.76 -4.01
CA ARG A 61 25.88 -13.67 -3.97
C ARG A 61 25.39 -12.29 -3.52
N VAL A 62 26.07 -11.22 -3.96
CA VAL A 62 25.89 -9.83 -3.48
C VAL A 62 24.42 -9.45 -3.34
N GLY A 63 23.59 -9.70 -4.35
CA GLY A 63 22.19 -9.31 -4.30
C GLY A 63 21.34 -10.08 -3.29
N SER A 64 21.66 -11.35 -3.02
CA SER A 64 21.00 -12.14 -1.97
C SER A 64 21.51 -11.73 -0.59
N ALA A 65 22.84 -11.58 -0.43
CA ALA A 65 23.48 -11.13 0.80
C ALA A 65 22.92 -9.76 1.24
N LEU A 66 22.81 -8.81 0.31
CA LEU A 66 22.28 -7.47 0.58
C LEU A 66 20.82 -7.49 1.04
N LYS A 67 19.96 -8.30 0.40
CA LYS A 67 18.54 -8.42 0.80
C LYS A 67 18.41 -9.06 2.18
N ASP A 68 19.13 -10.15 2.43
CA ASP A 68 19.07 -10.85 3.71
C ASP A 68 19.66 -9.98 4.84
N MET A 69 20.74 -9.24 4.57
CA MET A 69 21.29 -8.25 5.52
C MET A 69 20.27 -7.15 5.85
N ALA A 70 19.55 -6.62 4.85
CA ALA A 70 18.50 -5.63 5.09
C ALA A 70 17.36 -6.18 5.95
N VAL A 71 17.00 -7.46 5.80
CA VAL A 71 16.01 -8.13 6.67
C VAL A 71 16.51 -8.23 8.11
N VAL A 72 17.77 -8.62 8.32
CA VAL A 72 18.36 -8.71 9.67
C VAL A 72 18.43 -7.32 10.32
N LEU A 73 18.91 -6.31 9.59
CA LEU A 73 18.95 -4.93 10.09
C LEU A 73 17.55 -4.42 10.46
N LYS A 74 16.52 -4.75 9.65
CA LYS A 74 15.13 -4.43 9.97
C LYS A 74 14.65 -5.12 11.25
N GLN A 75 15.04 -6.38 11.51
CA GLN A 75 14.69 -7.11 12.73
C GLN A 75 15.29 -6.48 13.99
N LEU A 76 16.49 -5.90 13.86
CA LEU A 76 17.17 -5.15 14.92
C LEU A 76 16.70 -3.69 15.03
N ASP A 77 15.63 -3.30 14.32
CA ASP A 77 15.12 -1.93 14.21
C ASP A 77 16.13 -0.91 13.65
N ARG A 78 17.24 -1.37 13.04
CA ARG A 78 18.29 -0.58 12.36
C ARG A 78 17.90 -0.26 10.91
N CYS A 79 16.68 0.22 10.72
CA CYS A 79 16.11 0.37 9.38
C CYS A 79 16.82 1.45 8.53
N GLN A 80 17.36 2.49 9.16
CA GLN A 80 18.13 3.53 8.46
C GLN A 80 19.41 2.96 7.82
N GLU A 81 20.13 2.12 8.57
CA GLU A 81 21.32 1.44 8.07
C GLU A 81 20.97 0.46 6.94
N ALA A 82 19.84 -0.23 7.03
CA ALA A 82 19.36 -1.09 5.94
C ALA A 82 19.13 -0.31 4.65
N ILE A 83 18.53 0.89 4.74
CA ILE A 83 18.31 1.77 3.59
C ILE A 83 19.63 2.21 2.98
N GLU A 84 20.59 2.64 3.81
CA GLU A 84 21.91 3.08 3.36
C GLU A 84 22.67 1.94 2.68
N ALA A 85 22.68 0.75 3.28
CA ALA A 85 23.30 -0.43 2.68
C ALA A 85 22.72 -0.74 1.30
N ILE A 86 21.39 -0.73 1.15
CA ILE A 86 20.77 -0.97 -0.16
C ILE A 86 21.18 0.12 -1.15
N LYS A 87 21.13 1.40 -0.77
CA LYS A 87 21.50 2.50 -1.67
C LYS A 87 22.96 2.39 -2.13
N SER A 88 23.87 2.02 -1.23
CA SER A 88 25.31 1.93 -1.52
C SER A 88 25.66 0.73 -2.39
N PHE A 89 25.08 -0.44 -2.11
CA PHE A 89 25.53 -1.69 -2.74
C PHE A 89 24.66 -2.17 -3.90
N ARG A 90 23.43 -1.65 -4.07
CA ARG A 90 22.54 -2.10 -5.16
C ARG A 90 23.14 -1.94 -6.55
N LEU A 91 24.03 -0.96 -6.76
CA LEU A 91 24.67 -0.73 -8.08
C LEU A 91 25.65 -1.85 -8.47
N LEU A 92 26.14 -2.62 -7.50
CA LEU A 92 26.96 -3.81 -7.74
C LEU A 92 26.14 -4.99 -8.30
N CYS A 93 24.81 -4.86 -8.33
CA CYS A 93 23.90 -5.91 -8.72
C CYS A 93 23.31 -5.64 -10.12
N PRO A 94 23.04 -6.69 -10.92
CA PRO A 94 22.49 -6.56 -12.26
C PRO A 94 21.17 -5.76 -12.32
N ALA A 95 20.88 -5.13 -13.46
CA ALA A 95 19.69 -4.30 -13.67
C ALA A 95 18.37 -5.03 -13.33
N GLN A 96 18.27 -6.32 -13.62
CA GLN A 96 17.09 -7.14 -13.31
C GLN A 96 16.78 -7.28 -11.81
N SER A 97 17.78 -7.07 -10.94
CA SER A 97 17.60 -7.14 -9.48
C SER A 97 17.06 -5.84 -8.88
N GLN A 98 17.16 -4.73 -9.61
CA GLN A 98 16.83 -3.39 -9.12
C GLN A 98 15.37 -3.26 -8.68
N ASP A 99 14.45 -3.92 -9.39
CA ASP A 99 13.02 -3.93 -9.01
C ASP A 99 12.79 -4.58 -7.64
N SER A 100 13.55 -5.64 -7.34
CA SER A 100 13.47 -6.31 -6.04
C SER A 100 14.02 -5.44 -4.91
N PHE A 101 15.09 -4.67 -5.14
CA PHE A 101 15.59 -3.69 -4.18
C PHE A 101 14.63 -2.53 -3.98
N ASP A 102 13.97 -2.05 -5.04
CA ASP A 102 12.94 -1.01 -4.92
C ASP A 102 11.80 -1.50 -4.02
N ASN A 103 11.39 -2.77 -4.11
CA ASN A 103 10.35 -3.33 -3.25
C ASN A 103 10.79 -3.43 -1.78
N VAL A 104 12.05 -3.80 -1.52
CA VAL A 104 12.62 -3.79 -0.15
C VAL A 104 12.70 -2.36 0.39
N LEU A 105 13.13 -1.39 -0.42
CA LEU A 105 13.17 0.02 -0.02
C LEU A 105 11.78 0.56 0.32
N LEU A 106 10.74 0.23 -0.45
CA LEU A 106 9.37 0.63 -0.14
C LEU A 106 8.90 0.11 1.23
N ASP A 107 9.27 -1.12 1.59
CA ASP A 107 8.97 -1.70 2.90
C ASP A 107 9.77 -1.01 4.03
N LEU A 108 11.05 -0.76 3.82
CA LEU A 108 11.89 -0.03 4.78
C LEU A 108 11.42 1.43 4.97
N TYR A 109 11.05 2.13 3.91
CA TYR A 109 10.55 3.50 4.00
C TYR A 109 9.25 3.58 4.80
N LYS A 110 8.32 2.63 4.59
CA LYS A 110 7.11 2.52 5.40
C LYS A 110 7.44 2.32 6.88
N LYS A 111 8.37 1.41 7.19
CA LYS A 111 8.78 1.12 8.58
C LYS A 111 9.50 2.32 9.24
N CYS A 112 10.26 3.12 8.48
CA CYS A 112 10.98 4.29 8.99
C CYS A 112 10.15 5.60 9.00
N GLY A 113 8.91 5.59 8.51
CA GLY A 113 8.15 6.84 8.32
C GLY A 113 8.74 7.78 7.25
N LYS A 114 9.54 7.26 6.31
CA LYS A 114 10.15 8.02 5.20
C LYS A 114 9.18 8.20 4.04
N VAL A 115 8.12 8.95 4.30
CA VAL A 115 6.97 9.07 3.40
C VAL A 115 7.34 9.76 2.09
N ASP A 116 8.22 10.77 2.11
CA ASP A 116 8.63 11.48 0.90
C ASP A 116 9.46 10.60 -0.04
N GLU A 117 10.43 9.83 0.47
CA GLU A 117 11.17 8.87 -0.33
C GLU A 117 10.28 7.75 -0.86
N GLN A 118 9.30 7.31 -0.07
CA GLN A 118 8.29 6.36 -0.52
C GLN A 118 7.50 6.92 -1.71
N ILE A 119 7.01 8.17 -1.63
CA ILE A 119 6.27 8.84 -2.70
C ILE A 119 7.14 8.94 -3.96
N ALA A 120 8.39 9.40 -3.82
CA ALA A 120 9.31 9.55 -4.94
C ALA A 120 9.54 8.21 -5.67
N LEU A 121 9.77 7.14 -4.91
CA LEU A 121 10.01 5.81 -5.47
C LEU A 121 8.75 5.22 -6.15
N LEU A 122 7.57 5.39 -5.54
CA LEU A 122 6.30 4.96 -6.14
C LEU A 122 6.02 5.68 -7.47
N LYS A 123 6.23 7.00 -7.53
CA LYS A 123 6.12 7.79 -8.76
C LYS A 123 7.10 7.32 -9.83
N LEU A 124 8.35 7.05 -9.46
CA LEU A 124 9.36 6.52 -10.39
C LEU A 124 8.94 5.17 -10.96
N LYS A 125 8.46 4.24 -10.13
CA LYS A 125 7.99 2.93 -10.61
C LYS A 125 6.80 3.07 -11.56
N LEU A 126 5.81 3.89 -11.22
CA LEU A 126 4.67 4.18 -12.10
C LEU A 126 5.13 4.74 -13.45
N ARG A 127 6.05 5.71 -13.45
CA ARG A 127 6.63 6.27 -14.68
C ARG A 127 7.29 5.20 -15.55
N LYS A 128 8.07 4.29 -14.94
CA LYS A 128 8.71 3.18 -15.67
C LYS A 128 7.69 2.22 -16.29
N ILE A 129 6.56 1.97 -15.61
CA ILE A 129 5.47 1.15 -16.17
C ILE A 129 4.83 1.85 -17.38
N TYR A 130 4.48 3.13 -17.26
CA TYR A 130 3.88 3.89 -18.36
C TYR A 130 4.81 4.04 -19.57
N GLN A 131 6.12 4.10 -19.35
CA GLN A 131 7.13 4.08 -20.42
C GLN A 131 7.35 2.69 -21.04
N GLY A 132 6.64 1.66 -20.61
CA GLY A 132 6.78 0.29 -21.10
C GLY A 132 8.07 -0.43 -20.65
N LYS A 133 8.90 0.20 -19.80
CA LYS A 133 10.22 -0.32 -19.37
C LYS A 133 10.14 -1.52 -18.43
N VAL A 134 8.99 -1.73 -17.78
CA VAL A 134 8.80 -2.82 -16.79
C VAL A 134 8.21 -4.09 -17.43
N PHE A 135 7.41 -3.92 -18.48
CA PHE A 135 6.69 -5.03 -19.13
C PHE A 135 7.13 -5.25 -20.58
N ASN A 136 8.13 -4.50 -21.07
CA ASN A 136 8.65 -4.57 -22.44
C ASN A 136 7.53 -4.49 -23.49
N GLY A 137 6.58 -3.58 -23.28
CA GLY A 137 5.40 -3.39 -24.15
C GLY A 137 4.32 -4.49 -24.05
N LYS A 138 4.52 -5.53 -23.23
CA LYS A 138 3.52 -6.59 -23.05
C LYS A 138 2.47 -6.21 -21.98
N PRO A 139 1.24 -6.72 -22.08
CA PRO A 139 0.20 -6.45 -21.07
C PRO A 139 0.45 -7.18 -19.74
N THR A 140 1.22 -8.28 -19.76
CA THR A 140 1.53 -9.08 -18.58
C THR A 140 2.98 -9.53 -18.55
N LYS A 141 3.50 -9.83 -17.36
CA LYS A 141 4.80 -10.45 -17.13
C LYS A 141 4.66 -11.62 -16.16
N THR A 142 5.51 -12.64 -16.31
CA THR A 142 5.57 -13.74 -15.35
C THR A 142 6.39 -13.31 -14.13
N ALA A 143 5.80 -13.44 -12.95
CA ALA A 143 6.47 -13.29 -11.67
C ALA A 143 6.54 -14.64 -10.95
N ARG A 144 7.43 -14.74 -9.95
CA ARG A 144 7.55 -15.91 -9.10
C ARG A 144 7.46 -15.47 -7.64
N SER A 145 6.61 -16.14 -6.88
CA SER A 145 6.48 -15.97 -5.43
C SER A 145 6.40 -17.36 -4.78
N HIS A 146 7.19 -17.60 -3.73
CA HIS A 146 7.27 -18.89 -3.04
C HIS A 146 7.39 -20.12 -3.97
N GLY A 147 8.20 -19.99 -5.03
CA GLY A 147 8.38 -21.06 -6.03
C GLY A 147 7.28 -21.19 -7.08
N LYS A 148 6.10 -20.58 -6.87
CA LYS A 148 4.97 -20.60 -7.80
C LYS A 148 5.08 -19.47 -8.82
N LYS A 149 4.86 -19.79 -10.10
CA LYS A 149 4.79 -18.81 -11.19
C LYS A 149 3.37 -18.27 -11.28
N PHE A 150 3.24 -16.96 -11.49
CA PHE A 150 1.96 -16.30 -11.72
C PHE A 150 2.14 -15.17 -12.74
N GLN A 151 1.04 -14.71 -13.33
CA GLN A 151 1.06 -13.56 -14.22
C GLN A 151 0.71 -12.29 -13.45
N VAL A 152 1.45 -11.23 -13.73
CA VAL A 152 1.19 -9.88 -13.23
C VAL A 152 0.83 -9.03 -14.43
N SER A 153 -0.30 -8.33 -14.39
CA SER A 153 -0.70 -7.41 -15.46
C SER A 153 -0.22 -5.98 -15.19
N VAL A 154 -0.08 -5.21 -16.26
CA VAL A 154 0.19 -3.76 -16.20
C VAL A 154 -0.88 -3.04 -15.39
N THR A 155 -2.16 -3.40 -15.59
CA THR A 155 -3.30 -2.78 -14.91
C THR A 155 -3.26 -3.02 -13.41
N GLN A 156 -3.12 -4.28 -12.99
CA GLN A 156 -3.10 -4.68 -11.58
C GLN A 156 -1.90 -4.04 -10.86
N GLU A 157 -0.72 -4.09 -11.45
CA GLU A 157 0.48 -3.50 -10.83
C GLU A 157 0.39 -1.97 -10.76
N SER A 158 -0.15 -1.31 -11.79
CA SER A 158 -0.35 0.14 -11.77
C SER A 158 -1.35 0.55 -10.69
N ALA A 159 -2.48 -0.14 -10.60
CA ALA A 159 -3.50 0.15 -9.59
C ALA A 159 -2.99 -0.13 -8.16
N ARG A 160 -2.18 -1.19 -7.96
CA ARG A 160 -1.53 -1.49 -6.68
C ARG A 160 -0.56 -0.38 -6.25
N LEU A 161 0.26 0.11 -7.18
CA LEU A 161 1.20 1.22 -6.91
C LEU A 161 0.47 2.53 -6.66
N LEU A 162 -0.60 2.84 -7.41
CA LEU A 162 -1.45 4.00 -7.16
C LEU A 162 -2.12 3.93 -5.79
N GLY A 163 -2.67 2.79 -5.39
CA GLY A 163 -3.24 2.62 -4.06
C GLY A 163 -2.20 2.85 -2.95
N SER A 164 -0.97 2.34 -3.14
CA SER A 164 0.14 2.59 -2.21
C SER A 164 0.55 4.07 -2.17
N LEU A 165 0.48 4.77 -3.30
CA LEU A 165 0.79 6.19 -3.42
C LEU A 165 -0.29 7.06 -2.76
N GLY A 166 -1.56 6.72 -2.96
CA GLY A 166 -2.69 7.37 -2.28
C GLY A 166 -2.57 7.26 -0.76
N TRP A 167 -2.18 6.09 -0.25
CA TRP A 167 -1.93 5.90 1.17
C TRP A 167 -0.79 6.78 1.69
N ALA A 168 0.33 6.85 0.95
CA ALA A 168 1.44 7.72 1.33
C ALA A 168 1.02 9.21 1.39
N TYR A 169 0.18 9.66 0.45
CA TYR A 169 -0.38 11.01 0.49
C TYR A 169 -1.34 11.24 1.65
N MET A 170 -2.14 10.25 2.04
CA MET A 170 -2.96 10.34 3.25
C MET A 170 -2.10 10.51 4.51
N LEU A 171 -0.95 9.83 4.61
CA LEU A 171 -0.02 10.00 5.74
C LEU A 171 0.54 11.42 5.80
N LYS A 172 0.74 12.07 4.65
CA LYS A 172 1.11 13.50 4.57
C LYS A 172 -0.05 14.46 4.81
N GLN A 173 -1.27 13.96 5.05
CA GLN A 173 -2.49 14.75 5.16
C GLN A 173 -2.85 15.54 3.88
N GLU A 174 -2.30 15.14 2.73
CA GLU A 174 -2.62 15.72 1.43
C GLU A 174 -3.85 15.01 0.84
N TYR A 175 -5.01 15.14 1.50
CA TYR A 175 -6.21 14.36 1.19
C TYR A 175 -6.78 14.59 -0.22
N ARG A 176 -6.65 15.82 -0.75
CA ARG A 176 -7.04 16.16 -2.13
C ARG A 176 -6.20 15.40 -3.15
N THR A 177 -4.89 15.35 -2.95
CA THR A 177 -3.97 14.61 -3.82
C THR A 177 -4.24 13.11 -3.72
N ALA A 178 -4.43 12.59 -2.50
CA ALA A 178 -4.77 11.19 -2.26
C ALA A 178 -6.08 10.79 -2.96
N GLU A 179 -7.12 11.61 -2.89
CA GLU A 179 -8.39 11.38 -3.58
C GLU A 179 -8.20 11.20 -5.08
N VAL A 180 -7.47 12.11 -5.74
CA VAL A 180 -7.21 12.03 -7.19
C VAL A 180 -6.50 10.73 -7.54
N VAL A 181 -5.51 10.33 -6.73
CA VAL A 181 -4.77 9.08 -6.91
C VAL A 181 -5.67 7.85 -6.72
N TYR A 182 -6.53 7.83 -5.70
CA TYR A 182 -7.46 6.72 -5.46
C TYR A 182 -8.54 6.61 -6.53
N ARG A 183 -9.11 7.73 -6.99
CA ARG A 183 -10.04 7.73 -8.13
C ARG A 183 -9.39 7.14 -9.38
N LYS A 184 -8.14 7.52 -9.66
CA LYS A 184 -7.39 6.94 -10.78
C LYS A 184 -7.14 5.44 -10.60
N ALA A 185 -6.80 5.02 -9.39
CA ALA A 185 -6.62 3.60 -9.06
C ALA A 185 -7.92 2.81 -9.31
N GLN A 186 -9.06 3.35 -8.90
CA GLN A 186 -10.38 2.71 -9.04
C GLN A 186 -10.86 2.63 -10.49
N ILE A 187 -10.48 3.58 -11.34
CA ILE A 187 -10.74 3.52 -12.79
C ILE A 187 -9.96 2.38 -13.46
N ILE A 188 -8.75 2.07 -12.97
CA ILE A 188 -7.88 1.06 -13.58
C ILE A 188 -8.24 -0.35 -13.11
N ASP A 189 -8.39 -0.52 -11.80
CA ASP A 189 -8.71 -1.80 -11.17
C ASP A 189 -9.45 -1.52 -9.87
N ALA A 190 -10.76 -1.72 -9.90
CA ALA A 190 -11.66 -1.35 -8.84
C ALA A 190 -11.67 -2.40 -7.72
N ASP A 191 -11.46 -1.98 -6.47
CA ASP A 191 -11.64 -2.83 -5.30
C ASP A 191 -12.16 -2.07 -4.07
N CYS A 192 -12.66 -2.81 -3.09
CA CYS A 192 -13.23 -2.23 -1.87
C CYS A 192 -12.20 -1.49 -1.01
N ASN A 193 -10.95 -1.94 -0.94
CA ASN A 193 -9.94 -1.26 -0.13
C ASN A 193 -9.64 0.15 -0.67
N LYS A 194 -9.48 0.27 -2.00
CA LYS A 194 -9.33 1.56 -2.67
C LYS A 194 -10.56 2.44 -2.49
N ALA A 195 -11.76 1.88 -2.60
CA ALA A 195 -13.02 2.62 -2.40
C ALA A 195 -13.17 3.12 -0.96
N CYS A 196 -12.90 2.27 0.04
CA CYS A 196 -12.88 2.66 1.46
C CYS A 196 -11.84 3.76 1.74
N ASN A 197 -10.65 3.67 1.15
CA ASN A 197 -9.64 4.71 1.30
C ASN A 197 -10.06 6.04 0.62
N LEU A 198 -10.77 5.97 -0.51
CA LEU A 198 -11.37 7.14 -1.15
C LEU A 198 -12.43 7.79 -0.24
N VAL A 199 -13.32 7.00 0.36
CA VAL A 199 -14.31 7.46 1.36
C VAL A 199 -13.59 8.16 2.51
N GLN A 200 -12.52 7.56 3.04
CA GLN A 200 -11.73 8.19 4.10
C GLN A 200 -11.14 9.55 3.68
N CYS A 201 -10.66 9.67 2.43
CA CYS A 201 -10.19 10.96 1.91
C CYS A 201 -11.30 12.00 1.85
N LEU A 202 -12.54 11.61 1.51
CA LEU A 202 -13.70 12.52 1.47
C LEU A 202 -14.12 12.96 2.88
N ILE A 203 -14.15 12.05 3.85
CA ILE A 203 -14.43 12.35 5.27
C ILE A 203 -13.43 13.37 5.81
N LYS A 204 -12.13 13.16 5.55
CA LYS A 204 -11.06 14.09 5.99
C LYS A 204 -11.12 15.46 5.31
N GLN A 205 -11.84 15.58 4.20
CA GLN A 205 -12.11 16.83 3.50
C GLN A 205 -13.48 17.44 3.84
N SER A 206 -14.20 16.86 4.80
CA SER A 206 -15.56 17.27 5.17
C SER A 206 -16.62 17.16 4.06
N ARG A 207 -16.38 16.30 3.06
CA ARG A 207 -17.33 16.01 1.97
C ARG A 207 -18.20 14.80 2.33
N TYR A 208 -19.04 14.98 3.35
CA TYR A 208 -19.73 13.87 4.01
C TYR A 208 -20.83 13.23 3.16
N GLU A 209 -21.58 14.02 2.39
CA GLU A 209 -22.63 13.48 1.50
C GLU A 209 -22.06 12.55 0.42
N GLU A 210 -20.96 12.98 -0.22
CA GLU A 210 -20.27 12.15 -1.20
C GLU A 210 -19.66 10.91 -0.55
N ALA A 211 -19.06 11.06 0.63
CA ALA A 211 -18.51 9.93 1.37
C ALA A 211 -19.60 8.88 1.69
N ARG A 212 -20.79 9.33 2.12
CA ARG A 212 -21.93 8.46 2.42
C ARG A 212 -22.42 7.74 1.16
N PHE A 213 -22.62 8.48 0.06
CA PHE A 213 -23.00 7.88 -1.22
C PHE A 213 -22.02 6.79 -1.67
N PHE A 214 -20.71 7.07 -1.63
CA PHE A 214 -19.70 6.08 -2.01
C PHE A 214 -19.71 4.86 -1.08
N LEU A 215 -19.91 5.07 0.22
CA LEU A 215 -19.95 3.98 1.20
C LEU A 215 -21.16 3.07 1.02
N GLU A 216 -22.32 3.63 0.70
CA GLU A 216 -23.53 2.87 0.34
C GLU A 216 -23.32 2.04 -0.93
N GLU A 217 -22.61 2.58 -1.93
CA GLU A 217 -22.29 1.84 -3.16
C GLU A 217 -21.35 0.65 -2.89
N ILE A 218 -20.45 0.75 -1.90
CA ILE A 218 -19.63 -0.39 -1.45
C ILE A 218 -20.52 -1.42 -0.74
N TRP A 219 -21.44 -0.99 0.11
CA TRP A 219 -22.37 -1.88 0.84
C TRP A 219 -23.29 -2.67 -0.10
N LYS A 220 -23.70 -2.06 -1.23
CA LYS A 220 -24.49 -2.73 -2.28
C LYS A 220 -23.70 -3.80 -3.07
N GLY A 221 -22.43 -4.04 -2.73
CA GLY A 221 -21.61 -5.09 -3.37
C GLY A 221 -21.12 -4.73 -4.78
N ARG A 222 -21.05 -3.44 -5.14
CA ARG A 222 -20.61 -3.02 -6.49
C ARG A 222 -19.12 -3.19 -6.75
N TYR A 223 -18.34 -3.46 -5.72
CA TYR A 223 -16.89 -3.61 -5.82
C TYR A 223 -16.44 -5.01 -5.40
N PRO A 224 -15.43 -5.59 -6.07
CA PRO A 224 -14.85 -6.86 -5.65
C PRO A 224 -14.37 -6.83 -4.20
N GLY A 225 -14.72 -7.85 -3.42
CA GLY A 225 -14.31 -8.01 -2.02
C GLY A 225 -15.19 -7.30 -0.99
N SER A 226 -16.43 -6.93 -1.35
CA SER A 226 -17.42 -6.31 -0.44
C SER A 226 -17.74 -7.20 0.76
N ASP A 227 -17.75 -8.51 0.53
CA ASP A 227 -18.21 -9.51 1.49
C ASP A 227 -17.08 -9.98 2.42
N ASP A 228 -15.84 -9.51 2.21
CA ASP A 228 -14.71 -9.85 3.08
C ASP A 228 -14.93 -9.25 4.48
N PRO A 229 -14.85 -10.03 5.57
CA PRO A 229 -15.05 -9.54 6.93
C PRO A 229 -14.21 -8.30 7.27
N LYS A 230 -12.99 -8.19 6.72
CA LYS A 230 -12.13 -7.00 6.92
C LYS A 230 -12.70 -5.75 6.26
N THR A 231 -13.24 -5.89 5.05
CA THR A 231 -13.94 -4.81 4.35
C THR A 231 -15.15 -4.36 5.13
N ILE A 232 -15.97 -5.31 5.62
CA ILE A 232 -17.17 -5.01 6.42
C ILE A 232 -16.81 -4.23 7.70
N THR A 233 -15.81 -4.71 8.45
CA THR A 233 -15.30 -3.98 9.64
C THR A 233 -14.83 -2.58 9.26
N ARG A 234 -14.09 -2.44 8.16
CA ARG A 234 -13.59 -1.13 7.71
C ARG A 234 -14.71 -0.18 7.30
N MET A 235 -15.76 -0.68 6.65
CA MET A 235 -16.94 0.11 6.30
C MET A 235 -17.68 0.58 7.55
N ALA A 236 -17.84 -0.29 8.56
CA ALA A 236 -18.48 0.06 9.82
C ALA A 236 -17.71 1.16 10.58
N GLU A 237 -16.38 1.11 10.58
CA GLU A 237 -15.54 2.18 11.13
C GLU A 237 -15.76 3.51 10.42
N LEU A 238 -15.81 3.51 9.08
CA LEU A 238 -16.04 4.72 8.28
C LEU A 238 -17.45 5.30 8.46
N LEU A 239 -18.46 4.44 8.65
CA LEU A 239 -19.81 4.86 9.01
C LEU A 239 -19.83 5.54 10.39
N SER A 240 -19.16 4.94 11.38
CA SER A 240 -19.02 5.53 12.71
C SER A 240 -18.32 6.89 12.67
N ASP A 241 -17.26 7.02 11.86
CA ASP A 241 -16.57 8.29 11.64
C ASP A 241 -17.52 9.36 11.09
N LEU A 242 -18.37 9.01 10.10
CA LEU A 242 -19.39 9.91 9.54
C LEU A 242 -20.44 10.35 10.58
N ASP A 243 -20.99 9.39 11.33
CA ASP A 243 -22.02 9.66 12.34
C ASP A 243 -21.48 10.51 13.50
N SER A 244 -20.21 10.32 13.87
CA SER A 244 -19.57 11.09 14.95
C SER A 244 -19.42 12.58 14.61
N VAL A 245 -19.22 12.90 13.33
CA VAL A 245 -19.16 14.28 12.84
C VAL A 245 -20.56 14.90 12.86
N GLN A 246 -21.58 14.15 12.45
CA GLN A 246 -22.96 14.63 12.39
C GLN A 246 -23.56 14.92 13.78
N LYS A 247 -23.07 14.23 14.82
CA LYS A 247 -23.49 14.43 16.22
C LYS A 247 -22.83 15.61 16.93
N LYS A 248 -21.82 16.25 16.33
CA LYS A 248 -21.32 17.54 16.85
C LYS A 248 -22.36 18.61 16.47
N PRO A 249 -23.13 19.14 17.43
CA PRO A 249 -24.08 20.18 17.09
C PRO A 249 -23.27 21.39 16.62
N THR A 250 -23.60 21.90 15.45
CA THR A 250 -23.40 23.30 15.13
C THR A 250 -24.06 24.08 16.26
N THR A 251 -23.28 24.58 17.23
CA THR A 251 -23.73 25.60 18.17
C THR A 251 -23.95 26.89 17.38
N CYS A 252 -25.04 26.95 16.63
CA CYS A 252 -25.73 28.19 16.35
C CYS A 252 -26.78 28.30 17.45
N GLY A 253 -26.55 29.22 18.40
CA GLY A 253 -27.50 29.49 19.47
C GLY A 253 -28.88 29.85 18.92
N PRO A 254 -29.97 29.63 19.68
CA PRO A 254 -31.30 29.97 19.22
C PRO A 254 -31.41 31.50 19.12
N LEU A 255 -31.50 32.01 17.88
CA LEU A 255 -31.84 33.40 17.65
C LEU A 255 -33.29 33.62 18.10
N GLN A 256 -33.42 34.29 19.24
CA GLN A 256 -34.66 34.90 19.68
C GLN A 256 -35.06 36.00 18.70
N SER A 257 -36.37 36.15 18.58
CA SER A 257 -37.14 36.96 17.65
C SER A 257 -37.01 38.49 17.80
N LEU A 258 -37.14 39.17 16.64
CA LEU A 258 -37.66 40.53 16.33
C LEU A 258 -36.61 41.63 16.01
N PRO A 259 -36.95 42.67 15.20
CA PRO A 259 -38.09 42.85 14.27
C PRO A 259 -37.68 43.22 12.82
N ARG A 260 -38.69 43.24 11.95
CA ARG A 260 -38.69 43.69 10.55
C ARG A 260 -38.01 45.06 10.35
N LEU A 261 -37.22 45.16 9.29
CA LEU A 261 -37.12 46.39 8.50
C LEU A 261 -37.32 45.99 7.03
N ASP A 262 -38.32 46.64 6.44
CA ASP A 262 -38.58 46.67 5.00
C ASP A 262 -37.39 47.31 4.27
N ASP A 263 -37.06 46.78 3.09
CA ASP A 263 -37.09 47.51 1.82
C ASP A 263 -36.16 46.88 0.75
N GLU A 264 -36.82 46.49 -0.34
CA GLU A 264 -36.42 46.58 -1.76
C GLU A 264 -35.37 45.59 -2.34
N ASP A 265 -35.93 44.62 -3.08
CA ASP A 265 -35.59 44.21 -4.45
C ASP A 265 -34.12 44.16 -4.90
N ASP A 266 -33.68 42.94 -5.25
CA ASP A 266 -33.40 42.71 -6.66
C ASP A 266 -33.66 41.25 -7.08
N SER A 267 -34.36 41.15 -8.20
CA SER A 267 -35.00 39.97 -8.77
C SER A 267 -34.02 39.15 -9.60
N PHE A 268 -33.99 37.83 -9.39
CA PHE A 268 -33.87 36.88 -10.51
C PHE A 268 -34.42 35.50 -10.14
N SER A 269 -35.75 35.39 -10.14
CA SER A 269 -36.44 34.13 -10.37
C SER A 269 -36.41 33.84 -11.88
N GLY A 270 -35.51 32.96 -12.31
CA GLY A 270 -35.45 32.55 -13.71
C GLY A 270 -34.56 31.33 -13.89
N LEU A 271 -35.19 30.22 -14.30
CA LEU A 271 -34.64 28.89 -14.66
C LEU A 271 -34.62 27.83 -13.56
N ASP A 272 -35.82 27.40 -13.19
CA ASP A 272 -36.09 25.97 -13.09
C ASP A 272 -36.62 25.48 -14.44
N GLY A 273 -36.11 24.34 -14.94
CA GLY A 273 -36.61 23.68 -16.15
C GLY A 273 -35.65 23.57 -17.34
N LEU A 274 -34.65 22.70 -17.24
CA LEU A 274 -34.30 21.79 -18.36
C LEU A 274 -33.49 20.59 -17.84
N MET A 275 -34.17 19.44 -17.82
CA MET A 275 -33.61 18.12 -17.57
C MET A 275 -32.60 17.71 -18.66
N CYS A 276 -31.66 16.86 -18.24
CA CYS A 276 -30.98 15.85 -19.06
C CYS A 276 -30.11 16.32 -20.23
N GLU A 277 -28.80 16.43 -19.98
CA GLU A 277 -27.84 15.86 -20.93
C GLU A 277 -26.63 15.26 -20.19
N PHE A 278 -26.67 13.94 -20.03
CA PHE A 278 -25.50 13.13 -19.71
C PHE A 278 -24.49 13.25 -20.86
N GLY A 279 -23.48 14.09 -20.69
CA GLY A 279 -22.27 14.10 -21.50
C GLY A 279 -21.05 13.83 -20.63
N PRO A 280 -20.09 12.97 -21.06
CA PRO A 280 -18.88 12.75 -20.29
C PRO A 280 -18.09 14.07 -20.18
N PRO A 281 -17.61 14.47 -18.98
CA PRO A 281 -16.80 15.66 -18.86
C PRO A 281 -15.49 15.43 -19.62
N ARG A 282 -15.35 16.12 -20.77
CA ARG A 282 -14.11 16.18 -21.54
C ARG A 282 -13.00 16.64 -20.61
N SER A 283 -11.98 15.79 -20.44
CA SER A 283 -10.85 16.03 -19.56
C SER A 283 -10.01 17.19 -20.08
N ARG A 284 -10.07 18.34 -19.40
CA ARG A 284 -8.97 19.31 -19.47
C ARG A 284 -7.74 18.65 -18.83
N ARG A 285 -6.65 18.53 -19.58
CA ARG A 285 -5.38 17.96 -19.10
C ARG A 285 -4.87 18.79 -17.92
N LEU A 286 -4.35 18.09 -16.90
CA LEU A 286 -3.66 18.71 -15.77
C LEU A 286 -2.21 19.03 -16.16
N PRO A 287 -1.60 20.09 -15.60
CA PRO A 287 -0.23 20.55 -15.93
C PRO A 287 0.87 19.49 -15.76
N VAL A 288 0.68 18.50 -14.88
CA VAL A 288 1.64 17.38 -14.69
C VAL A 288 1.77 16.47 -15.92
N PHE A 289 0.86 16.60 -16.89
CA PHE A 289 0.85 15.86 -18.15
C PHE A 289 1.22 16.75 -19.37
N GLU A 290 1.52 18.03 -19.19
CA GLU A 290 1.93 18.92 -20.28
C GLU A 290 3.39 18.70 -20.71
N GLU A 291 4.26 18.24 -19.80
CA GLU A 291 5.66 17.89 -20.10
C GLU A 291 5.83 16.52 -20.81
N ILE A 292 4.73 15.86 -21.19
CA ILE A 292 4.76 14.57 -21.88
C ILE A 292 3.96 14.70 -23.17
N THR A 293 4.55 15.36 -24.17
CA THR A 293 4.07 15.24 -25.55
C THR A 293 4.28 13.81 -26.04
N PRO A 294 3.26 13.15 -26.59
CA PRO A 294 3.48 11.97 -27.41
C PRO A 294 4.04 12.44 -28.76
N ILE A 295 5.25 12.03 -29.10
CA ILE A 295 5.67 12.04 -30.51
C ILE A 295 4.85 10.92 -31.18
N ARG A 296 3.78 11.31 -31.85
CA ARG A 296 3.11 10.46 -32.84
C ARG A 296 2.65 11.36 -33.99
N ASP A 297 3.48 11.39 -35.02
CA ASP A 297 3.08 11.06 -36.40
C ASP A 297 4.28 11.25 -37.32
N GLN A 298 4.83 10.14 -37.79
CA GLN A 298 5.52 9.99 -39.08
C GLN A 298 5.77 8.50 -39.31
N MET A 299 4.70 7.76 -39.58
CA MET A 299 4.72 6.58 -40.45
C MET A 299 3.40 6.57 -41.22
N ALA A 300 3.31 7.50 -42.17
CA ALA A 300 2.59 7.27 -43.41
C ALA A 300 3.65 6.93 -44.47
N CYS A 301 3.30 5.95 -45.31
CA CYS A 301 4.10 5.23 -46.32
C CYS A 301 4.82 3.98 -45.80
#